data_AF-A0A089HTP7-F1
#
_entry.id   AF-A0A089HTP7-F1
#
_cell.length_a   1.000
_cell.length_b   1.000
_cell.length_c   1.000
_cell.angle_alpha   90.00
_cell.angle_beta   90.00
_cell.angle_gamma   90.00
#
_symmetry.space_group_name_H-M   'P 1'
#
loop_
_entity.id
_entity.type
_entity.pdbx_description
1 polymer ?
#
loop_
_entity_poly.entity_id
_entity_poly.type
_entity_poly.pdbx_seq_one_letter_code
_entity_poly.pdbx_strand_id
1 'polypeptide(L)'
;MKTFYMIVWLLPVIFMLHDFEEVIMIRAWLQRNKSYIRARKGKPVPFNIQASTASFTVAVAIEFVILSVITILSYLLDNYVVWYGAFAGFTVHLVFHLYQWIRFKKYVPSALTSVVFLPVCCYFLYKSAVFLGYDALTLILSTLIFTVIIAVNIAVLHKLMVRFDRWLDQYKLTVN
;
A
#
# COMPACT_ATOMS: atom_id res chain seq x y z
N MET A 1 -10.41 -4.85 24.84
CA MET A 1 -10.30 -6.11 24.07
C MET A 1 -11.09 -6.07 22.77
N LYS A 2 -12.43 -6.06 22.76
CA LYS A 2 -13.25 -6.09 21.51
C LYS A 2 -12.86 -5.00 20.49
N THR A 3 -12.70 -3.76 20.93
CA THR A 3 -12.28 -2.63 20.07
C THR A 3 -10.89 -2.84 19.46
N PHE A 4 -9.95 -3.42 20.21
CA PHE A 4 -8.61 -3.68 19.72
C PHE A 4 -8.64 -4.73 18.61
N TYR A 5 -9.31 -5.86 18.82
CA TYR A 5 -9.42 -6.88 17.77
C TYR A 5 -10.12 -6.35 16.52
N MET A 6 -11.14 -5.50 16.67
CA MET A 6 -11.74 -4.82 15.52
C MET A 6 -10.70 -3.99 14.75
N ILE A 7 -9.84 -3.23 15.44
CA ILE A 7 -8.74 -2.48 14.81
C ILE A 7 -7.78 -3.42 14.07
N VAL A 8 -7.44 -4.57 14.66
CA VAL A 8 -6.55 -5.57 14.04
C VAL A 8 -7.09 -6.01 12.69
N TRP A 9 -8.37 -6.37 12.63
CA TRP A 9 -9.04 -6.80 11.39
C TRP A 9 -9.31 -5.68 10.38
N LEU A 10 -9.28 -4.41 10.80
CA LEU A 10 -9.46 -3.27 9.90
C LEU A 10 -8.23 -2.97 9.03
N LEU A 11 -7.04 -3.46 9.38
CA LEU A 11 -5.82 -3.27 8.56
C LEU A 11 -6.02 -3.71 7.09
N PRO A 12 -6.33 -4.99 6.78
CA PRO A 12 -6.51 -5.43 5.40
C PRO A 12 -7.70 -4.76 4.70
N VAL A 13 -8.72 -4.35 5.46
CA VAL A 13 -9.90 -3.64 4.92
C VAL A 13 -9.53 -2.23 4.47
N ILE A 14 -8.83 -1.46 5.32
CA ILE A 14 -8.40 -0.09 5.00
C ILE A 14 -7.40 -0.11 3.84
N PHE A 15 -6.47 -1.07 3.83
CA PHE A 15 -5.56 -1.30 2.72
C PHE A 15 -6.33 -1.45 1.40
N MET A 16 -7.30 -2.37 1.31
CA MET A 16 -8.04 -2.55 0.07
C MET A 16 -8.86 -1.33 -0.34
N LEU A 17 -9.47 -0.62 0.62
CA LEU A 17 -10.23 0.60 0.31
C LEU A 17 -9.33 1.71 -0.26
N HIS A 18 -8.09 1.81 0.21
CA HIS A 18 -7.08 2.71 -0.34
C HIS A 18 -6.66 2.27 -1.75
N ASP A 19 -6.23 1.03 -1.90
CA ASP A 19 -5.69 0.49 -3.16
C ASP A 19 -6.75 0.36 -4.25
N PHE A 20 -8.03 0.24 -3.91
CA PHE A 20 -9.10 0.32 -4.91
C PHE A 20 -9.10 1.67 -5.64
N GLU A 21 -8.82 2.78 -4.95
CA GLU A 21 -8.65 4.08 -5.63
C GLU A 21 -7.52 3.99 -6.67
N GLU A 22 -6.39 3.38 -6.30
CA GLU A 22 -5.24 3.20 -7.19
C GLU A 22 -5.57 2.33 -8.41
N VAL A 23 -6.10 1.13 -8.17
CA VAL A 23 -6.44 0.16 -9.23
C VAL A 23 -7.40 0.77 -10.26
N ILE A 24 -8.41 1.50 -9.78
CA ILE A 24 -9.42 2.12 -10.64
C ILE A 24 -8.85 3.33 -11.39
N MET A 25 -8.09 4.19 -10.71
CA MET A 25 -7.79 5.53 -11.22
C MET A 25 -6.44 5.65 -11.95
N ILE A 26 -5.42 4.86 -11.62
CA ILE A 26 -4.05 5.06 -12.14
C ILE A 26 -4.02 5.15 -13.67
N ARG A 27 -4.67 4.22 -14.37
CA ARG A 27 -4.61 4.18 -15.84
C ARG A 27 -5.31 5.37 -16.49
N ALA A 28 -6.51 5.70 -16.03
CA ALA A 28 -7.25 6.87 -16.52
C ALA A 28 -6.49 8.18 -16.20
N TRP A 29 -5.90 8.26 -15.01
CA TRP A 29 -5.12 9.40 -14.57
C TRP A 29 -3.84 9.61 -15.38
N LEU A 30 -3.08 8.53 -15.66
CA LEU A 30 -1.87 8.58 -16.49
C LEU A 30 -2.19 9.08 -17.89
N GLN A 31 -3.28 8.61 -18.49
CA GLN A 31 -3.74 9.07 -19.81
C GLN A 31 -4.10 10.55 -19.79
N ARG A 32 -4.93 10.99 -18.82
CA ARG A 32 -5.34 12.38 -18.66
C ARG A 32 -4.16 13.34 -18.44
N ASN A 33 -3.12 12.90 -17.74
CA ASN A 33 -1.98 13.74 -17.36
C ASN A 33 -0.74 13.55 -18.25
N LYS A 34 -0.83 12.77 -19.35
CA LYS A 34 0.32 12.43 -20.21
C LYS A 34 1.12 13.65 -20.69
N SER A 35 0.45 14.72 -21.12
CA SER A 35 1.12 15.97 -21.53
C SER A 35 1.86 16.64 -20.38
N TYR A 36 1.22 16.74 -19.23
CA TYR A 36 1.79 17.34 -18.02
C TYR A 36 2.99 16.55 -17.49
N ILE A 37 2.92 15.21 -17.52
CA ILE A 37 4.02 14.33 -17.15
C ILE A 37 5.22 14.54 -18.09
N ARG A 38 5.00 14.56 -19.42
CA ARG A 38 6.07 14.79 -20.40
C ARG A 38 6.75 16.14 -20.26
N ALA A 39 6.02 17.18 -19.85
CA ALA A 39 6.58 18.52 -19.62
C ALA A 39 7.48 18.58 -18.36
N ARG A 40 7.40 17.59 -17.46
CA ARG A 40 8.17 17.53 -16.21
C ARG A 40 9.43 16.67 -16.32
N LYS A 41 10.18 16.81 -17.42
CA LYS A 41 11.44 16.08 -17.63
C LYS A 41 12.37 16.21 -16.40
N GLY A 42 12.94 15.09 -15.96
CA GLY A 42 13.89 15.03 -14.85
C GLY A 42 13.29 15.17 -13.45
N LYS A 43 11.96 15.27 -13.30
CA LYS A 43 11.29 15.32 -11.98
C LYS A 43 10.64 13.96 -11.67
N PRO A 44 10.58 13.54 -10.39
CA PRO A 44 9.82 12.36 -10.00
C PRO A 44 8.35 12.46 -10.42
N VAL A 45 7.82 11.35 -10.94
CA VAL A 45 6.43 11.22 -11.40
C VAL A 45 5.77 10.08 -10.62
N PRO A 46 4.61 10.31 -9.97
CA PRO A 46 3.84 9.24 -9.33
C PRO A 46 3.45 8.15 -10.33
N PHE A 47 3.45 6.90 -9.88
CA PHE A 47 3.05 5.75 -10.70
C PHE A 47 3.77 5.65 -12.05
N ASN A 48 5.07 5.99 -12.08
CA ASN A 48 5.90 5.82 -13.27
C ASN A 48 6.23 4.33 -13.52
N ILE A 49 5.20 3.53 -13.72
CA ILE A 49 5.25 2.08 -13.87
C ILE A 49 4.64 1.76 -15.24
N GLN A 50 5.38 1.01 -16.06
CA GLN A 50 4.88 0.48 -17.33
C GLN A 50 4.20 -0.87 -17.07
N ALA A 51 3.03 -0.84 -16.43
CA ALA A 51 2.25 -2.04 -16.18
C ALA A 51 0.78 -1.85 -16.50
N SER A 52 0.13 -2.94 -16.91
CA SER A 52 -1.31 -2.97 -17.09
C SER A 52 -2.05 -2.94 -15.74
N THR A 53 -3.32 -2.54 -15.77
CA THR A 53 -4.22 -2.62 -14.61
C THR A 53 -4.31 -4.05 -14.07
N ALA A 54 -4.26 -5.07 -14.94
CA ALA A 54 -4.29 -6.47 -14.52
C ALA A 54 -3.03 -6.84 -13.71
N SER A 55 -1.85 -6.50 -14.21
CA SER A 55 -0.59 -6.69 -13.47
C SER A 55 -0.56 -5.95 -12.14
N PHE A 56 -1.01 -4.69 -12.12
CA PHE A 56 -1.10 -3.90 -10.89
C PHE A 56 -2.06 -4.55 -9.88
N THR A 57 -3.21 -5.04 -10.35
CA THR A 57 -4.19 -5.75 -9.50
C THR A 57 -3.59 -7.01 -8.88
N VAL A 58 -2.76 -7.76 -9.61
CA VAL A 58 -2.05 -8.92 -9.06
C VAL A 58 -1.09 -8.51 -7.94
N ALA A 59 -0.37 -7.40 -8.09
CA ALA A 59 0.51 -6.89 -7.04
C ALA A 59 -0.29 -6.53 -5.78
N VAL A 60 -1.37 -5.75 -5.92
CA VAL A 60 -2.28 -5.39 -4.82
C VAL A 60 -2.86 -6.64 -4.15
N ALA A 61 -3.26 -7.65 -4.93
CA ALA A 61 -3.81 -8.89 -4.39
C ALA A 61 -2.78 -9.67 -3.55
N ILE A 62 -1.51 -9.70 -3.97
CA ILE A 62 -0.43 -10.33 -3.19
C ILE A 62 -0.23 -9.59 -1.87
N GLU A 63 -0.20 -8.26 -1.89
CA GLU A 63 -0.05 -7.44 -0.68
C GLU A 63 -1.22 -7.62 0.29
N PHE A 64 -2.45 -7.66 -0.24
CA PHE A 64 -3.64 -7.96 0.54
C PHE A 64 -3.55 -9.31 1.24
N VAL A 65 -3.11 -10.35 0.54
CA VAL A 65 -2.93 -11.69 1.12
C VAL A 65 -1.87 -11.66 2.22
N ILE A 66 -0.73 -11.00 1.99
CA ILE A 66 0.33 -10.86 3.00
C ILE A 66 -0.20 -10.17 4.26
N LEU A 67 -0.88 -9.02 4.11
CA LEU A 67 -1.44 -8.28 5.25
C LEU A 67 -2.52 -9.09 5.98
N SER A 68 -3.34 -9.85 5.24
CA SER A 68 -4.33 -10.74 5.82
C SER A 68 -3.69 -11.87 6.62
N VAL A 69 -2.62 -12.49 6.10
CA VAL A 69 -1.86 -13.53 6.82
C VAL A 69 -1.21 -12.96 8.08
N ILE A 70 -0.57 -11.78 8.00
CA ILE A 70 -0.02 -11.09 9.17
C ILE A 70 -1.10 -10.86 10.22
N THR A 71 -2.27 -10.36 9.80
CA THR A 71 -3.42 -10.10 10.68
C THR A 71 -3.90 -11.37 11.37
N ILE A 72 -4.10 -12.46 10.61
CA ILE A 72 -4.55 -13.75 11.14
C ILE A 72 -3.53 -14.34 12.11
N LEU A 73 -2.25 -14.38 11.73
CA LEU A 73 -1.19 -14.94 12.58
C LEU A 73 -1.01 -14.13 13.86
N SER A 74 -1.05 -12.80 13.80
CA SER A 74 -0.98 -11.96 15.00
C SER A 74 -2.16 -12.20 15.93
N TYR A 75 -3.37 -12.39 15.38
CA TYR A 75 -4.54 -12.73 16.18
C TYR A 75 -4.44 -14.11 16.82
N LEU A 76 -4.01 -15.14 16.07
CA LEU A 76 -3.92 -16.52 16.57
C LEU A 76 -2.78 -16.73 17.57
N LEU A 77 -1.66 -16.03 17.40
CA LEU A 77 -0.46 -16.17 18.24
C LEU A 77 -0.41 -15.16 19.40
N ASP A 78 -1.42 -14.29 19.51
CA ASP A 78 -1.50 -13.18 20.48
C ASP A 78 -0.22 -12.31 20.51
N ASN A 79 0.42 -12.14 19.34
CA ASN A 79 1.61 -11.33 19.19
C ASN A 79 1.42 -10.33 18.05
N TYR A 80 1.38 -9.04 18.42
CA TYR A 80 1.02 -7.95 17.50
C TYR A 80 2.21 -7.07 17.14
N VAL A 81 3.44 -7.44 17.51
CA VAL A 81 4.63 -6.64 17.16
C VAL A 81 4.74 -6.52 15.64
N VAL A 82 4.58 -7.65 14.93
CA VAL A 82 4.62 -7.72 13.45
C VAL A 82 3.45 -6.96 12.82
N TRP A 83 2.22 -7.21 13.30
CA TRP A 83 1.04 -6.49 12.83
C TRP A 83 1.15 -4.96 13.02
N TYR A 84 1.65 -4.52 14.17
CA TYR A 84 1.86 -3.10 14.45
C TYR A 84 2.86 -2.49 13.47
N GLY A 85 3.98 -3.15 13.24
CA GLY A 85 5.00 -2.71 12.29
C GLY A 85 4.46 -2.62 10.87
N ALA A 86 3.71 -3.64 10.42
CA ALA A 86 3.06 -3.65 9.10
C ALA A 86 2.04 -2.52 8.97
N PHE A 87 1.20 -2.29 9.98
CA PHE A 87 0.21 -1.21 9.95
C PHE A 87 0.86 0.18 10.00
N ALA A 88 1.91 0.34 10.80
CA ALA A 88 2.69 1.57 10.84
C ALA A 88 3.40 1.83 9.49
N GLY A 89 3.98 0.80 8.88
CA GLY A 89 4.56 0.89 7.54
C GLY A 89 3.54 1.27 6.46
N PHE A 90 2.34 0.68 6.49
CA PHE A 90 1.22 1.10 5.64
C PHE A 90 0.83 2.57 5.89
N THR A 91 0.80 3.01 7.14
CA THR A 91 0.48 4.41 7.49
C THR A 91 1.54 5.37 6.95
N VAL A 92 2.82 5.00 7.01
CA VAL A 92 3.93 5.74 6.40
C VAL A 92 3.76 5.80 4.87
N HIS A 93 3.31 4.71 4.23
CA HIS A 93 3.00 4.68 2.80
C HIS A 93 1.91 5.70 2.41
N LEU A 94 0.84 5.87 3.21
CA LEU A 94 -0.16 6.94 2.98
C LEU A 94 0.47 8.34 3.01
N VAL A 95 1.43 8.58 3.92
CA VAL A 95 2.18 9.86 3.97
C VAL A 95 2.99 10.07 2.69
N PHE A 96 3.62 9.02 2.15
CA PHE A 96 4.32 9.09 0.86
C PHE A 96 3.39 9.48 -0.29
N HIS A 97 2.15 8.99 -0.30
CA HIS A 97 1.15 9.39 -1.30
C HIS A 97 0.73 10.85 -1.19
N LEU A 98 0.51 11.36 0.03
CA LEU A 98 0.25 12.78 0.22
C LEU A 98 1.44 13.64 -0.22
N TYR A 99 2.67 13.21 0.07
CA TYR A 99 3.87 13.86 -0.43
C TYR A 99 3.90 13.89 -1.97
N GLN A 100 3.64 12.76 -2.63
CA GLN A 100 3.56 12.67 -4.09
C GLN A 100 2.51 13.64 -4.66
N TRP A 101 1.32 13.69 -4.05
CA TRP A 101 0.25 14.59 -4.45
C TRP A 101 0.65 16.07 -4.36
N ILE A 102 1.20 16.50 -3.21
CA ILE A 102 1.67 17.88 -2.99
C ILE A 102 2.76 18.25 -4.00
N ARG A 103 3.73 17.36 -4.23
CA ARG A 103 4.82 17.59 -5.19
C ARG A 103 4.32 17.56 -6.63
N PHE A 104 3.29 16.78 -6.94
CA PHE A 104 2.73 16.70 -8.27
C PHE A 104 1.85 17.91 -8.62
N LYS A 105 1.31 18.66 -7.63
CA LYS A 105 0.52 19.89 -7.83
C LYS A 105 -0.78 19.71 -8.64
N LYS A 106 -1.20 18.47 -8.85
CA LYS A 106 -2.50 18.06 -9.40
C LYS A 106 -2.95 16.84 -8.60
N TYR A 107 -4.24 16.53 -8.61
CA TYR A 107 -4.73 15.27 -8.05
C TYR A 107 -3.88 14.09 -8.52
N VAL A 108 -3.60 13.15 -7.63
CA VAL A 108 -2.87 11.90 -7.84
C VAL A 108 -3.76 10.80 -7.27
N PRO A 109 -4.00 9.68 -7.97
CA PRO A 109 -4.67 8.52 -7.39
C PRO A 109 -4.07 8.19 -6.04
N SER A 110 -4.91 7.78 -5.08
CA SER A 110 -4.57 7.51 -3.68
C SER A 110 -4.53 8.74 -2.77
N ALA A 111 -4.57 9.96 -3.31
CA ALA A 111 -4.57 11.18 -2.49
C ALA A 111 -5.85 11.31 -1.64
N LEU A 112 -7.02 11.00 -2.20
CA LEU A 112 -8.29 11.17 -1.50
C LEU A 112 -8.39 10.22 -0.31
N THR A 113 -8.18 8.92 -0.56
CA THR A 113 -8.21 7.90 0.49
C THR A 113 -7.06 8.07 1.48
N SER A 114 -5.88 8.55 1.07
CA SER A 114 -4.79 8.89 2.01
C SER A 114 -5.19 10.01 2.98
N VAL A 115 -5.85 11.07 2.51
CA VAL A 115 -6.33 12.16 3.40
C VAL A 115 -7.33 11.63 4.42
N VAL A 116 -8.22 10.73 4.00
CA VAL A 116 -9.26 10.16 4.86
C VAL A 116 -8.67 9.15 5.86
N PHE A 117 -7.85 8.22 5.39
CA PHE A 117 -7.38 7.11 6.22
C PHE A 117 -6.18 7.44 7.08
N LEU A 118 -5.31 8.39 6.70
CA LEU A 118 -4.15 8.76 7.52
C LEU A 118 -4.52 9.13 8.99
N PRO A 119 -5.47 10.03 9.27
CA PRO A 119 -5.85 10.33 10.65
C PRO A 119 -6.45 9.13 11.39
N VAL A 120 -7.22 8.28 10.69
CA VAL A 120 -7.81 7.06 11.25
C VAL A 120 -6.71 6.06 11.63
N CYS A 121 -5.76 5.82 10.74
CA CYS A 121 -4.62 4.93 10.98
C CYS A 121 -3.74 5.43 12.13
N CYS A 122 -3.42 6.72 12.18
CA CYS A 122 -2.69 7.32 13.30
C CYS A 122 -3.42 7.12 14.64
N TYR A 123 -4.74 7.33 14.67
CA TYR A 123 -5.55 7.09 15.85
C TYR A 123 -5.54 5.61 16.26
N PHE A 124 -5.69 4.69 15.31
CA PHE A 124 -5.65 3.25 15.58
C PHE A 124 -4.29 2.77 16.06
N LEU A 125 -3.19 3.25 15.48
CA LEU A 125 -1.84 2.95 15.95
C LEU A 125 -1.63 3.46 17.38
N TYR A 126 -2.07 4.68 17.69
CA TYR A 126 -2.01 5.20 19.06
C TYR A 126 -2.81 4.31 20.03
N LYS A 127 -4.05 3.96 19.70
CA LYS A 127 -4.88 3.09 20.54
C LYS A 127 -4.27 1.72 20.73
N SER A 128 -3.68 1.13 19.69
CA SER A 128 -2.99 -0.15 19.75
C SER A 128 -1.72 -0.09 20.58
N ALA A 129 -0.91 0.96 20.45
CA ALA A 129 0.30 1.15 21.26
C ALA A 129 -0.03 1.21 22.76
N VAL A 130 -1.06 1.98 23.12
CA VAL A 130 -1.55 2.07 24.51
C VAL A 130 -2.08 0.72 25.01
N PHE A 131 -2.82 -0.02 24.18
CA PHE A 131 -3.40 -1.31 24.56
C PHE A 131 -2.36 -2.42 24.72
N LEU A 132 -1.39 -2.50 23.80
CA LEU A 132 -0.35 -3.53 23.78
C LEU A 132 0.72 -3.31 24.85
N GLY A 133 0.95 -2.06 25.26
CA GLY A 133 1.92 -1.74 26.31
C GLY A 133 3.38 -2.05 25.95
N TYR A 134 3.67 -2.28 24.67
CA TYR A 134 5.05 -2.43 24.19
C TYR A 134 5.84 -1.14 24.41
N ASP A 135 7.12 -1.28 24.73
CA ASP A 135 7.99 -0.12 24.88
C ASP A 135 8.21 0.58 23.53
N ALA A 136 8.57 1.87 23.60
CA ALA A 136 8.71 2.70 22.41
C ALA A 136 9.79 2.19 21.45
N LEU A 137 10.88 1.59 21.96
CA LEU A 137 11.95 1.07 21.12
C LEU A 137 11.46 -0.13 20.30
N THR A 138 10.72 -1.06 20.91
CA THR A 138 10.08 -2.19 20.20
C THR A 138 9.16 -1.71 19.08
N LEU A 139 8.31 -0.71 19.34
CA LEU A 139 7.40 -0.16 18.33
C LEU A 139 8.14 0.55 17.19
N ILE A 140 9.18 1.32 17.51
CA ILE A 140 10.01 2.03 16.53
C ILE A 140 10.76 1.04 15.64
N LEU A 141 11.43 0.04 16.25
CA LEU A 141 12.16 -0.98 15.50
C LEU A 141 11.23 -1.80 14.62
N SER A 142 10.07 -2.22 15.15
CA SER A 142 9.08 -2.93 14.35
C SER A 142 8.62 -2.10 13.15
N THR A 143 8.29 -0.83 13.37
CA THR A 143 7.89 0.10 12.30
C THR A 143 8.98 0.23 11.23
N LEU A 144 10.24 0.44 11.64
CA LEU A 144 11.36 0.59 10.72
C LEU A 144 11.58 -0.67 9.88
N ILE A 145 11.64 -1.83 10.54
CA ILE A 145 11.85 -3.12 9.89
C ILE A 145 10.74 -3.39 8.86
N PHE A 146 9.48 -3.27 9.27
CA PHE A 146 8.36 -3.56 8.37
C PHE A 146 8.19 -2.53 7.26
N THR A 147 8.55 -1.26 7.48
CA THR A 147 8.60 -0.26 6.40
C THR A 147 9.64 -0.67 5.34
N VAL A 148 10.82 -1.13 5.75
CA VAL A 148 11.84 -1.63 4.82
C VAL A 148 11.36 -2.88 4.09
N ILE A 149 10.73 -3.83 4.79
CA ILE A 149 10.15 -5.05 4.19
C ILE A 149 9.11 -4.68 3.13
N ILE A 150 8.19 -3.76 3.43
CA ILE A 150 7.18 -3.29 2.49
C ILE A 150 7.83 -2.64 1.27
N ALA A 151 8.82 -1.76 1.46
CA ALA A 151 9.53 -1.12 0.35
C ALA A 151 10.23 -2.14 -0.56
N VAL A 152 10.87 -3.17 0.02
CA VAL A 152 11.49 -4.27 -0.74
C VAL A 152 10.42 -5.09 -1.45
N ASN A 153 9.31 -5.40 -0.79
CA ASN A 153 8.18 -6.13 -1.38
C ASN A 153 7.63 -5.42 -2.62
N ILE A 154 7.33 -4.12 -2.51
CA ILE A 154 6.86 -3.29 -3.64
C ILE A 154 7.88 -3.31 -4.78
N ALA A 155 9.17 -3.17 -4.47
CA ALA A 155 10.22 -3.21 -5.50
C ALA A 155 10.29 -4.56 -6.23
N VAL A 156 10.03 -5.67 -5.54
CA VAL A 156 9.94 -7.01 -6.13
C VAL A 156 8.66 -7.13 -6.97
N LEU A 157 7.51 -6.69 -6.45
CA LEU A 157 6.22 -6.74 -7.14
C LEU A 157 6.26 -5.95 -8.45
N HIS A 158 6.89 -4.77 -8.48
CA HIS A 158 7.09 -4.02 -9.73
C HIS A 158 7.83 -4.83 -10.80
N LYS A 159 8.82 -5.66 -10.42
CA LYS A 159 9.51 -6.55 -11.36
C LYS A 159 8.61 -7.70 -11.81
N LEU A 160 7.78 -8.23 -10.92
CA LEU A 160 6.83 -9.30 -11.22
C LEU A 160 5.71 -8.83 -12.15
N MET A 161 5.23 -7.59 -11.99
CA MET A 161 4.22 -6.99 -12.87
C MET A 161 4.67 -7.01 -14.35
N VAL A 162 5.92 -6.65 -14.64
CA VAL A 162 6.46 -6.69 -16.01
C VAL A 162 6.55 -8.12 -16.56
N ARG A 163 6.78 -9.12 -15.70
CA ARG A 163 6.75 -10.54 -16.10
C ARG A 163 5.33 -11.01 -16.37
N PHE A 164 4.38 -10.63 -15.51
CA PHE A 164 2.98 -10.99 -15.65
C PHE A 164 2.35 -10.39 -16.90
N ASP A 165 2.64 -9.12 -17.22
CA ASP A 165 2.16 -8.51 -18.48
C ASP A 165 2.64 -9.28 -19.71
N ARG A 166 3.92 -9.65 -19.77
CA ARG A 166 4.47 -10.45 -20.88
C ARG A 166 3.80 -11.81 -21.00
N TRP A 167 3.58 -12.48 -19.87
CA TRP A 167 2.86 -13.76 -19.85
C TRP A 167 1.40 -13.60 -20.31
N LEU A 168 0.71 -12.56 -19.84
CA LEU A 168 -0.68 -12.29 -20.21
C LEU A 168 -0.82 -11.96 -21.70
N ASP A 169 0.15 -11.26 -22.28
CA ASP A 169 0.18 -10.99 -23.72
C ASP A 169 0.44 -12.26 -24.54
N GLN A 170 1.30 -13.17 -24.07
CA GLN A 170 1.46 -14.49 -24.69
C GLN A 170 0.16 -15.31 -24.63
N TYR A 171 -0.51 -15.32 -23.47
CA TYR A 171 -1.78 -16.02 -23.28
C TYR A 171 -2.88 -15.56 -24.25
N LYS A 172 -2.96 -14.26 -24.57
CA LYS A 172 -3.91 -13.72 -25.56
C LYS A 172 -3.62 -14.19 -26.99
N LEU A 173 -2.36 -14.44 -27.31
CA LEU A 173 -1.91 -14.81 -28.65
C LEU A 173 -1.98 -16.31 -28.90
N THR A 174 -1.96 -17.14 -27.86
CA THR A 174 -2.31 -18.56 -27.94
C THR A 174 -3.81 -18.71 -28.18
N VAL A 175 -4.20 -18.60 -29.44
CA VAL A 175 -5.47 -19.07 -29.96
C VAL A 175 -5.36 -20.59 -30.07
N ASN A 176 -6.24 -21.33 -29.39
CA ASN A 176 -6.44 -22.76 -29.67
C ASN A 176 -6.99 -22.96 -31.07
#